data_AF-A0A1Q3M802-F1
#
_entry.id   AF-A0A1Q3M802-F1
#
_cell.length_a   1.000
_cell.length_b   1.000
_cell.length_c   1.000
_cell.angle_alpha   90.00
_cell.angle_beta   90.00
_cell.angle_gamma   90.00
#
_symmetry.space_group_name_H-M   'P 1'
#
loop_
_entity.id
_entity.type
_entity.pdbx_description
1 polymer ?
#
loop_
_entity_poly.entity_id
_entity_poly.type
_entity_poly.pdbx_seq_one_letter_code
_entity_poly.pdbx_strand_id
1 'polypeptide(L)'
;MKSEQFRKAGLILATVLLMSGSYAQYHFSTDYFKIEINSKGCITGMKSISGKQSREFARHGKASPLLCLYNNDKKLYYNPVSASYDAGKKTFTIRFTNGSVAEISISSHAKYLKLQLKSLSPRNGIDDVQWGPYHTNISNLFGEVIGVARDTSDAVNYAIGILALNDITIGGTSNLAGDAAPFQYVIHSPDKKLYPLPSGLHEGQLFPIGGDGISDVAFYAHPEPYYRILYGNAAMVDSTGNISLAYHARDRRKARNISFSLIPFLPTNIPNHIDVKSLPGVDFIGSAIALWGSPDSTALLDVIQDIVLSEGLPYPTINGKWVKDPARYIPDVSARGNLYDSTVSYVSQMGYKAIEAEDLPFYKADRGNEGYIDGRQFEKKPFHLASGDLSHKELTDLSNPQGILLGRHTICTSLAQGTKDASPVPSDSLCYQQKRILVKSIQASDTLIEVNDPAYLDETGSWEGHAQDLNMVKIGKELIHYMGVSKTKPHFLLHVKRGYWGTTASDHPANDEVYKLQVTINYGYDGLIPDVDLQDQIAAYYADVSYINGLRFMDLDGQEFLFNTGQGYYGVKRFFRKMFDRAAYHKIPY
;
A
#
# COMPACT_ATOMS: atom_id res chain seq x y z
N MET A 1 53.06 81.27 14.88
CA MET A 1 51.63 81.05 15.15
C MET A 1 51.30 79.58 14.84
N LYS A 2 50.30 79.01 15.54
CA LYS A 2 49.65 77.68 15.37
C LYS A 2 49.70 77.13 13.91
N SER A 3 49.82 75.84 13.62
CA SER A 3 49.97 74.62 14.44
C SER A 3 50.50 73.47 13.51
N GLU A 4 50.52 72.15 13.75
CA GLU A 4 49.91 71.21 14.73
C GLU A 4 50.83 69.96 14.89
N GLN A 5 50.33 68.84 15.43
CA GLN A 5 50.97 67.51 15.38
C GLN A 5 50.11 66.52 14.59
N PHE A 6 50.69 65.44 14.04
CA PHE A 6 50.22 64.06 14.30
C PHE A 6 51.23 63.00 13.82
N ARG A 7 51.45 61.97 14.65
CA ARG A 7 52.36 60.85 14.38
C ARG A 7 51.68 59.79 13.52
N LYS A 8 52.37 59.25 12.50
CA LYS A 8 51.95 58.02 11.80
C LYS A 8 52.36 56.80 12.62
N ALA A 9 51.39 56.05 13.13
CA ALA A 9 51.59 54.69 13.62
C ALA A 9 51.31 53.69 12.48
N GLY A 10 52.25 52.79 12.20
CA GLY A 10 52.06 51.73 11.20
C GLY A 10 51.25 50.58 11.79
N LEU A 11 50.02 50.37 11.30
CA LEU A 11 49.18 49.24 11.69
C LEU A 11 49.53 48.03 10.82
N ILE A 12 50.08 46.97 11.42
CA ILE A 12 50.28 45.69 10.73
C ILE A 12 48.92 44.98 10.66
N LEU A 13 48.34 44.91 9.46
CA LEU A 13 47.07 44.25 9.23
C LEU A 13 47.29 42.73 9.09
N ALA A 14 47.01 41.98 10.16
CA ALA A 14 47.03 40.53 10.12
C ALA A 14 45.80 40.00 9.34
N THR A 15 45.99 39.66 8.07
CA THR A 15 44.93 39.06 7.24
C THR A 15 44.64 37.63 7.71
N VAL A 16 43.64 37.47 8.59
CA VAL A 16 43.08 36.16 8.90
C VAL A 16 42.36 35.65 7.65
N LEU A 17 43.00 34.73 6.92
CA LEU A 17 42.31 33.92 5.93
C LEU A 17 41.32 33.01 6.65
N LEU A 18 40.07 33.47 6.73
CA LEU A 18 38.92 32.61 6.92
C LEU A 18 38.85 31.66 5.73
N MET A 19 39.47 30.48 5.88
CA MET A 19 39.19 29.37 4.97
C MET A 19 37.74 28.94 5.19
N SER A 20 36.85 29.51 4.39
CA SER A 20 35.54 28.94 4.12
C SER A 20 35.75 27.55 3.55
N GLY A 21 35.68 26.55 4.43
CA GLY A 21 35.75 25.15 4.03
C GLY A 21 34.69 24.91 2.96
N SER A 22 35.14 24.66 1.73
CA SER A 22 34.26 24.39 0.61
C SER A 22 33.65 23.00 0.82
N TYR A 23 32.54 22.97 1.56
CA TYR A 23 31.78 21.75 1.82
C TYR A 23 31.42 21.13 0.47
N ALA A 24 31.81 19.86 0.27
CA ALA A 24 31.48 19.16 -0.96
C ALA A 24 29.96 19.18 -1.17
N GLN A 25 29.53 19.87 -2.23
CA GLN A 25 28.16 19.90 -2.72
C GLN A 25 28.12 19.17 -4.06
N TYR A 26 27.20 18.22 -4.17
CA TYR A 26 26.95 17.47 -5.39
C TYR A 26 25.65 17.98 -6.01
N HIS A 27 25.63 18.15 -7.32
CA HIS A 27 24.48 18.69 -8.05
C HIS A 27 24.01 17.70 -9.11
N PHE A 28 22.69 17.49 -9.16
CA PHE A 28 22.03 16.66 -10.17
C PHE A 28 20.81 17.42 -10.68
N SER A 29 20.57 17.34 -11.99
CA SER A 29 19.47 18.04 -12.65
C SER A 29 18.69 17.14 -13.60
N THR A 30 17.44 17.52 -13.82
CA THR A 30 16.55 17.14 -14.93
C THR A 30 16.32 18.39 -15.79
N ASP A 31 15.40 18.37 -16.76
CA ASP A 31 15.01 19.55 -17.53
C ASP A 31 14.28 20.61 -16.68
N TYR A 32 13.69 20.19 -15.56
CA TYR A 32 12.78 21.02 -14.74
C TYR A 32 13.29 21.27 -13.32
N PHE A 33 14.13 20.38 -12.79
CA PHE A 33 14.45 20.27 -11.37
C PHE A 33 15.95 20.10 -11.14
N LYS A 34 16.50 20.75 -10.11
CA LYS A 34 17.87 20.56 -9.65
C LYS A 34 17.89 20.25 -8.15
N ILE A 35 18.63 19.21 -7.75
CA ILE A 35 18.94 18.97 -6.33
C ILE A 35 20.39 19.33 -6.01
N GLU A 36 20.61 19.68 -4.74
CA GLU A 36 21.92 19.95 -4.16
C GLU A 36 22.09 19.06 -2.93
N ILE A 37 23.14 18.23 -2.89
CA ILE A 37 23.39 17.24 -1.84
C ILE A 37 24.69 17.59 -1.13
N ASN A 38 24.68 17.63 0.19
CA ASN A 38 25.86 17.94 1.00
C ASN A 38 26.75 16.71 1.27
N SER A 39 27.92 16.93 1.88
CA SER A 39 28.89 15.89 2.28
C SER A 39 28.39 14.90 3.35
N LYS A 40 27.17 15.04 3.87
CA LYS A 40 26.51 14.03 4.72
C LYS A 40 25.56 13.11 3.94
N GLY A 41 25.26 13.40 2.67
CA GLY A 41 24.26 12.69 1.90
C GLY A 41 22.84 13.18 2.15
N CYS A 42 22.67 14.44 2.55
CA CYS A 42 21.37 15.09 2.64
C CYS A 42 21.18 16.09 1.50
N ILE A 43 20.01 16.06 0.87
CA ILE A 43 19.53 17.11 0.00
C ILE A 43 19.36 18.39 0.83
N THR A 44 19.99 19.47 0.39
CA THR A 44 19.94 20.81 0.99
C THR A 44 19.32 21.86 0.08
N GLY A 45 19.11 21.54 -1.20
CA GLY A 45 18.42 22.38 -2.18
C GLY A 45 17.60 21.52 -3.15
N MET A 46 16.43 22.02 -3.52
CA MET A 46 15.44 21.44 -4.44
C MET A 46 14.88 22.59 -5.26
N LYS A 47 15.47 22.86 -6.42
CA LYS A 47 15.27 24.11 -7.18
C LYS A 47 14.55 23.86 -8.49
N SER A 48 13.57 24.70 -8.82
CA SER A 48 13.07 24.80 -10.20
C SER A 48 14.12 25.45 -11.10
N ILE A 49 14.27 24.95 -12.33
CA ILE A 49 15.22 25.51 -13.30
C ILE A 49 14.60 25.85 -14.68
N SER A 50 13.35 25.49 -14.91
CA SER A 50 12.63 25.68 -16.19
C SER A 50 11.78 26.95 -16.27
N GLY A 51 12.03 27.94 -15.43
CA GLY A 51 11.23 29.17 -15.32
C GLY A 51 12.08 30.44 -15.42
N LYS A 52 11.42 31.60 -15.56
CA LYS A 52 12.08 32.92 -15.62
C LYS A 52 12.90 33.25 -14.35
N GLN A 53 12.60 32.60 -13.23
CA GLN A 53 13.36 32.67 -11.99
C GLN A 53 13.43 31.26 -11.37
N SER A 54 14.59 30.89 -10.84
CA SER A 54 14.74 29.68 -10.04
C SER A 54 14.15 29.89 -8.64
N ARG A 55 13.34 28.94 -8.16
CA ARG A 55 12.77 28.95 -6.80
C ARG A 55 13.30 27.76 -6.01
N GLU A 56 13.66 28.01 -4.75
CA GLU A 56 14.05 26.98 -3.78
C GLU A 56 12.81 26.41 -3.08
N PHE A 57 12.74 25.09 -3.00
CA PHE A 57 11.66 24.35 -2.35
C PHE A 57 12.12 23.49 -1.17
N ALA A 58 13.43 23.29 -0.96
CA ALA A 58 13.92 22.55 0.20
C ALA A 58 13.69 23.33 1.50
N ARG A 59 13.21 22.65 2.54
CA ARG A 59 12.94 23.28 3.83
C ARG A 59 14.21 23.50 4.65
N HIS A 60 14.60 24.76 4.80
CA HIS A 60 15.78 25.14 5.60
C HIS A 60 15.73 24.58 7.03
N GLY A 61 16.85 24.04 7.51
CA GLY A 61 16.96 23.46 8.86
C GLY A 61 16.33 22.08 9.04
N LYS A 62 15.71 21.49 8.01
CA LYS A 62 15.22 20.10 8.02
C LYS A 62 16.11 19.23 7.14
N ALA A 63 16.61 18.12 7.67
CA ALA A 63 17.45 17.20 6.92
C ALA A 63 16.60 16.38 5.93
N SER A 64 16.97 16.40 4.64
CA SER A 64 16.33 15.57 3.61
C SER A 64 17.31 14.49 3.13
N PRO A 65 17.57 13.42 3.91
CA PRO A 65 18.58 12.41 3.61
C PRO A 65 18.26 11.63 2.33
N LEU A 66 19.28 11.30 1.53
CA LEU A 66 19.11 10.38 0.40
C LEU A 66 18.54 9.04 0.85
N LEU A 67 19.04 8.52 1.98
CA LEU A 67 18.58 7.29 2.61
C LEU A 67 18.73 7.36 4.14
N CYS A 68 17.72 6.89 4.86
CA CYS A 68 17.79 6.53 6.27
C CYS A 68 17.76 5.01 6.43
N LEU A 69 18.35 4.49 7.51
CA LEU A 69 18.23 3.08 7.88
C LEU A 69 17.35 2.96 9.13
N TYR A 70 16.59 1.88 9.26
CA TYR A 70 15.73 1.62 10.42
C TYR A 70 15.97 0.23 11.01
N ASN A 71 16.11 0.18 12.33
CA ASN A 71 16.15 -1.04 13.14
C ASN A 71 14.82 -1.17 13.88
N ASN A 72 14.09 -2.25 13.58
CA ASN A 72 12.74 -2.49 14.09
C ASN A 72 12.74 -2.98 15.55
N ASP A 73 13.78 -3.68 16.00
CA ASP A 73 13.87 -4.19 17.38
C ASP A 73 14.06 -3.05 18.39
N LYS A 74 14.87 -2.05 18.02
CA LYS A 74 15.21 -0.86 18.83
C LYS A 74 14.32 0.35 18.53
N LYS A 75 13.41 0.24 17.55
CA LYS A 75 12.57 1.34 17.03
C LYS A 75 13.38 2.60 16.69
N LEU A 76 14.54 2.41 16.05
CA LEU A 76 15.57 3.46 15.91
C LEU A 76 15.93 3.72 14.44
N TYR A 77 15.90 5.00 14.06
CA TYR A 77 16.45 5.50 12.80
C TYR A 77 17.94 5.84 12.92
N TYR A 78 18.70 5.49 11.87
CA TYR A 78 20.07 5.92 11.66
C TYR A 78 20.12 6.87 10.46
N ASN A 79 20.46 8.13 10.74
CA ASN A 79 20.69 9.16 9.73
C ASN A 79 22.11 9.03 9.14
N PRO A 80 22.34 9.46 7.89
CA PRO A 80 23.65 9.40 7.28
C PRO A 80 24.58 10.47 7.88
N VAL A 81 25.86 10.11 8.09
CA VAL A 81 26.87 11.00 8.70
C VAL A 81 27.93 11.50 7.73
N SER A 82 28.15 10.79 6.63
CA SER A 82 29.08 11.18 5.56
C SER A 82 28.68 10.53 4.25
N ALA A 83 28.82 11.24 3.14
CA ALA A 83 28.64 10.71 1.78
C ALA A 83 29.78 11.16 0.86
N SER A 84 30.25 10.25 0.01
CA SER A 84 31.20 10.53 -1.07
C SER A 84 30.66 10.02 -2.40
N TYR A 85 30.72 10.83 -3.45
CA TYR A 85 30.25 10.48 -4.79
C TYR A 85 31.40 10.05 -5.71
N ASP A 86 31.28 8.87 -6.32
CA ASP A 86 32.11 8.41 -7.43
C ASP A 86 31.37 8.72 -8.75
N ALA A 87 31.85 9.73 -9.48
CA ALA A 87 31.25 10.16 -10.73
C ALA A 87 31.43 9.16 -11.88
N GLY A 88 32.49 8.34 -11.85
CA GLY A 88 32.72 7.29 -12.85
C GLY A 88 31.74 6.13 -12.69
N LYS A 89 31.43 5.76 -11.44
CA LYS A 89 30.43 4.73 -11.11
C LYS A 89 29.01 5.27 -10.94
N LYS A 90 28.81 6.59 -11.02
CA LYS A 90 27.55 7.29 -10.72
C LYS A 90 26.93 6.85 -9.38
N THR A 91 27.76 6.66 -8.37
CA THR A 91 27.38 6.00 -7.11
C THR A 91 27.86 6.79 -5.89
N PHE A 92 26.96 6.99 -4.93
CA PHE A 92 27.27 7.47 -3.60
C PHE A 92 27.63 6.32 -2.67
N THR A 93 28.70 6.49 -1.90
CA THR A 93 28.98 5.70 -0.69
C THR A 93 28.55 6.51 0.51
N ILE A 94 27.59 6.01 1.29
CA ILE A 94 27.01 6.70 2.47
C ILE A 94 27.30 5.89 3.73
N ARG A 95 27.75 6.54 4.80
CA ARG A 95 28.07 5.90 6.10
C ARG A 95 27.09 6.33 7.18
N PHE A 96 26.84 5.43 8.13
CA PHE A 96 25.86 5.59 9.21
C PHE A 96 26.51 5.31 10.58
N THR A 97 25.93 5.83 11.67
CA THR A 97 26.49 5.70 13.03
C THR A 97 26.47 4.28 13.58
N ASN A 98 25.65 3.37 13.04
CA ASN A 98 25.70 1.94 13.36
C ASN A 98 26.87 1.20 12.68
N GLY A 99 27.70 1.87 11.86
CA GLY A 99 28.79 1.28 11.10
C GLY A 99 28.39 0.67 9.76
N SER A 100 27.11 0.73 9.37
CA SER A 100 26.69 0.33 8.03
C SER A 100 27.20 1.30 6.96
N VAL A 101 27.47 0.75 5.77
CA VAL A 101 27.79 1.52 4.57
C VAL A 101 26.80 1.13 3.47
N ALA A 102 26.15 2.13 2.87
CA ALA A 102 25.24 1.95 1.73
C ALA A 102 25.91 2.43 0.44
N GLU A 103 25.66 1.73 -0.66
CA GLU A 103 25.96 2.22 -2.01
C GLU A 103 24.65 2.55 -2.73
N ILE A 104 24.53 3.79 -3.21
CA ILE A 104 23.33 4.29 -3.90
C ILE A 104 23.74 4.80 -5.27
N SER A 105 23.26 4.16 -6.34
CA SER A 105 23.42 4.71 -7.68
C SER A 105 22.43 5.84 -7.92
N ILE A 106 22.88 6.91 -8.55
CA ILE A 106 22.05 8.05 -8.97
C ILE A 106 22.27 8.34 -10.46
N SER A 107 21.18 8.54 -11.22
CA SER A 107 21.27 8.93 -12.63
C SER A 107 20.24 9.98 -12.99
N SER A 108 20.68 11.03 -13.69
CA SER A 108 19.81 12.01 -14.32
C SER A 108 19.19 11.46 -15.59
N HIS A 109 17.87 11.52 -15.68
CA HIS A 109 17.06 11.42 -16.89
C HIS A 109 16.47 12.80 -17.19
N ALA A 110 15.87 12.98 -18.38
CA ALA A 110 15.28 14.25 -18.79
C ALA A 110 14.21 14.76 -17.82
N LYS A 111 13.34 13.85 -17.31
CA LYS A 111 12.20 14.22 -16.47
C LYS A 111 12.40 13.96 -14.97
N TYR A 112 13.33 13.08 -14.59
CA TYR A 112 13.50 12.61 -13.20
C TYR A 112 14.95 12.22 -12.87
N LEU A 113 15.25 12.12 -11.58
CA LEU A 113 16.46 11.52 -11.04
C LEU A 113 16.13 10.12 -10.55
N LYS A 114 16.79 9.10 -11.08
CA LYS A 114 16.65 7.71 -10.63
C LYS A 114 17.64 7.44 -9.50
N LEU A 115 17.16 6.98 -8.35
CA LEU A 115 17.97 6.52 -7.22
C LEU A 115 17.69 5.04 -6.97
N GLN A 116 18.72 4.25 -6.69
CA GLN A 116 18.58 2.84 -6.34
C GLN A 116 19.64 2.40 -5.30
N LEU A 117 19.20 1.67 -4.29
CA LEU A 117 20.08 1.03 -3.30
C LEU A 117 20.75 -0.20 -3.93
N LYS A 118 22.07 -0.14 -4.10
CA LYS A 118 22.89 -1.23 -4.67
C LYS A 118 23.39 -2.20 -3.62
N SER A 119 23.83 -1.71 -2.47
CA SER A 119 24.34 -2.53 -1.38
C SER A 119 24.13 -1.86 -0.02
N LEU A 120 24.05 -2.67 1.04
CA LEU A 120 24.15 -2.22 2.43
C LEU A 120 24.98 -3.25 3.21
N SER A 121 26.22 -2.91 3.56
CA SER A 121 27.14 -3.82 4.23
C SER A 121 28.09 -3.10 5.19
N PRO A 122 28.34 -3.63 6.40
CA PRO A 122 27.53 -4.66 7.07
C PRO A 122 26.13 -4.11 7.44
N ARG A 123 25.12 -4.97 7.57
CA ARG A 123 23.74 -4.52 7.88
C ARG A 123 23.51 -4.09 9.32
N ASN A 124 24.33 -4.54 10.28
CA ASN A 124 24.31 -4.11 11.69
C ASN A 124 22.90 -3.90 12.30
N GLY A 125 22.04 -4.92 12.13
CA GLY A 125 20.69 -4.93 12.67
C GLY A 125 19.64 -4.10 11.90
N ILE A 126 19.91 -3.66 10.67
CA ILE A 126 18.91 -2.96 9.86
C ILE A 126 17.92 -3.96 9.24
N ASP A 127 16.64 -3.56 9.26
CA ASP A 127 15.50 -4.33 8.76
C ASP A 127 14.79 -3.62 7.60
N ASP A 128 14.97 -2.30 7.49
CA ASP A 128 14.23 -1.44 6.56
C ASP A 128 15.07 -0.21 6.20
N VAL A 129 14.86 0.32 5.00
CA VAL A 129 15.55 1.50 4.47
C VAL A 129 14.52 2.49 3.92
N GLN A 130 14.73 3.78 4.18
CA GLN A 130 13.79 4.83 3.80
C GLN A 130 14.44 5.86 2.88
N TRP A 131 13.79 6.12 1.76
CA TRP A 131 14.06 7.26 0.89
C TRP A 131 13.40 8.50 1.50
N GLY A 132 14.22 9.46 1.95
CA GLY A 132 13.74 10.64 2.66
C GLY A 132 13.58 10.47 4.18
N PRO A 133 12.81 11.34 4.86
CA PRO A 133 11.82 12.24 4.29
C PRO A 133 12.44 13.37 3.46
N TYR A 134 11.86 13.68 2.31
CA TYR A 134 12.21 14.86 1.52
C TYR A 134 11.27 16.01 1.93
N HIS A 135 11.79 17.00 2.64
CA HIS A 135 11.00 18.09 3.19
C HIS A 135 10.91 19.27 2.22
N THR A 136 9.71 19.55 1.74
CA THR A 136 9.42 20.72 0.92
C THR A 136 8.95 21.92 1.77
N ASN A 137 8.95 23.11 1.20
CA ASN A 137 8.25 24.30 1.70
C ASN A 137 6.85 24.48 1.06
N ILE A 138 6.39 23.50 0.28
CA ILE A 138 5.06 23.47 -0.31
C ILE A 138 4.06 23.06 0.78
N SER A 139 2.92 23.75 0.83
CA SER A 139 1.88 23.56 1.85
C SER A 139 0.44 23.74 1.31
N ASN A 140 0.24 23.49 0.01
CA ASN A 140 -1.04 23.67 -0.69
C ASN A 140 -1.75 22.33 -0.93
N LEU A 141 -1.21 21.43 -1.77
CA LEU A 141 -1.78 20.10 -1.97
C LEU A 141 -0.70 19.03 -1.86
N PHE A 142 -1.01 17.91 -1.20
CA PHE A 142 -0.19 16.70 -1.29
C PHE A 142 -0.89 15.60 -2.10
N GLY A 143 -0.19 14.51 -2.38
CA GLY A 143 -0.75 13.23 -2.82
C GLY A 143 -0.09 12.09 -2.05
N GLU A 144 -0.91 11.23 -1.44
CA GLU A 144 -0.47 10.22 -0.48
C GLU A 144 -0.35 8.81 -1.07
N VAL A 145 -0.99 8.54 -2.21
CA VAL A 145 -0.85 7.30 -2.98
C VAL A 145 0.35 7.37 -3.95
N ILE A 146 0.52 8.49 -4.64
CA ILE A 146 1.74 8.86 -5.36
C ILE A 146 2.34 10.04 -4.61
N GLY A 147 3.48 9.83 -3.95
CA GLY A 147 4.08 10.84 -3.06
C GLY A 147 4.43 12.12 -3.79
N VAL A 148 3.62 13.18 -3.60
CA VAL A 148 3.82 14.48 -4.24
C VAL A 148 3.44 15.63 -3.31
N ALA A 149 4.16 16.73 -3.41
CA ALA A 149 3.80 18.04 -2.88
C ALA A 149 3.61 18.98 -4.07
N ARG A 150 2.47 19.68 -4.12
CA ARG A 150 1.98 20.47 -5.26
C ARG A 150 1.57 21.85 -4.79
N ASP A 151 1.98 22.87 -5.52
CA ASP A 151 1.45 24.21 -5.43
C ASP A 151 0.79 24.57 -6.76
N THR A 152 -0.53 24.62 -6.77
CA THR A 152 -1.36 24.87 -7.96
C THR A 152 -1.65 26.35 -8.18
N SER A 153 -1.09 27.26 -7.37
CA SER A 153 -1.30 28.70 -7.56
C SER A 153 -0.50 29.22 -8.76
N ASP A 154 -1.04 30.17 -9.51
CA ASP A 154 -0.36 30.79 -10.66
C ASP A 154 1.02 31.40 -10.30
N ALA A 155 1.20 31.79 -9.04
CA ALA A 155 2.42 32.36 -8.51
C ALA A 155 3.53 31.34 -8.21
N VAL A 156 3.22 30.03 -8.25
CA VAL A 156 4.16 28.94 -7.97
C VAL A 156 4.13 27.89 -9.08
N ASN A 157 2.95 27.33 -9.38
CA ASN A 157 2.68 26.27 -10.37
C ASN A 157 3.82 25.24 -10.43
N TYR A 158 4.06 24.54 -9.31
CA TYR A 158 5.18 23.60 -9.22
C TYR A 158 4.85 22.42 -8.31
N ALA A 159 5.29 21.24 -8.73
CA ALA A 159 5.19 20.00 -7.99
C ALA A 159 6.58 19.38 -7.78
N ILE A 160 6.77 18.74 -6.64
CA ILE A 160 7.91 17.86 -6.33
C ILE A 160 7.34 16.54 -5.89
N GLY A 161 7.85 15.44 -6.44
CA GLY A 161 7.33 14.12 -6.13
C GLY A 161 8.38 13.02 -6.18
N ILE A 162 7.97 11.87 -5.66
CA ILE A 162 8.71 10.62 -5.70
C ILE A 162 7.79 9.47 -6.10
N LEU A 163 8.28 8.58 -6.97
CA LEU A 163 7.57 7.40 -7.43
C LEU A 163 8.42 6.14 -7.22
N ALA A 164 7.85 5.11 -6.60
CA ALA A 164 8.49 3.80 -6.50
C ALA A 164 8.68 3.16 -7.88
N LEU A 165 9.89 2.67 -8.16
CA LEU A 165 10.25 2.04 -9.44
C LEU A 165 10.20 0.51 -9.41
N ASN A 166 9.71 -0.08 -8.31
CA ASN A 166 9.48 -1.52 -8.20
C ASN A 166 8.49 -1.83 -7.07
N ASP A 167 8.09 -3.09 -6.99
CA ASP A 167 7.02 -3.53 -6.09
C ASP A 167 7.51 -3.59 -4.61
N ILE A 168 8.82 -3.80 -4.37
CA ILE A 168 9.42 -3.81 -3.01
C ILE A 168 9.51 -2.44 -2.35
N THR A 169 9.49 -1.35 -3.14
CA THR A 169 9.53 0.03 -2.63
C THR A 169 8.10 0.54 -2.48
N ILE A 170 7.69 0.94 -1.28
CA ILE A 170 6.30 1.33 -0.95
C ILE A 170 6.27 2.69 -0.26
N GLY A 171 5.12 3.38 -0.30
CA GLY A 171 4.96 4.69 0.33
C GLY A 171 5.03 4.61 1.85
N GLY A 172 5.40 5.71 2.49
CA GLY A 172 5.41 5.84 3.95
C GLY A 172 6.79 5.68 4.58
N THR A 173 6.77 5.52 5.91
CA THR A 173 7.97 5.50 6.76
C THR A 173 8.24 4.13 7.36
N SER A 174 9.52 3.78 7.50
CA SER A 174 9.97 2.43 7.93
C SER A 174 9.44 1.96 9.30
N ASN A 175 9.02 2.90 10.16
CA ASN A 175 8.51 2.63 11.50
C ASN A 175 7.03 2.21 11.56
N LEU A 176 6.33 2.16 10.41
CA LEU A 176 4.95 1.70 10.32
C LEU A 176 4.89 0.16 10.32
N ALA A 177 4.32 -0.43 11.37
CA ALA A 177 4.43 -1.89 11.59
C ALA A 177 3.76 -2.74 10.50
N GLY A 178 2.58 -2.31 10.01
CA GLY A 178 1.80 -3.03 9.00
C GLY A 178 2.15 -2.72 7.54
N ASP A 179 3.11 -1.82 7.27
CA ASP A 179 3.49 -1.40 5.91
C ASP A 179 2.31 -0.88 5.04
N ALA A 180 1.21 -0.44 5.68
CA ALA A 180 0.00 0.11 5.08
C ALA A 180 -0.42 1.38 5.83
N ALA A 181 -0.89 2.41 5.12
CA ALA A 181 -1.28 3.67 5.72
C ALA A 181 -2.52 3.48 6.60
N PRO A 182 -2.56 4.05 7.83
CA PRO A 182 -3.78 4.14 8.60
C PRO A 182 -4.86 4.90 7.81
N PHE A 183 -6.02 4.26 7.65
CA PHE A 183 -7.17 4.84 7.01
C PHE A 183 -7.90 5.74 8.02
N GLN A 184 -7.77 7.05 7.81
CA GLN A 184 -8.10 8.09 8.78
C GLN A 184 -8.24 9.44 8.07
N TYR A 185 -8.77 10.45 8.78
CA TYR A 185 -8.66 11.84 8.35
C TYR A 185 -7.35 12.48 8.83
N VAL A 186 -6.80 13.40 8.04
CA VAL A 186 -5.86 14.43 8.45
C VAL A 186 -6.42 15.82 8.15
N ILE A 187 -6.24 16.75 9.09
CA ILE A 187 -6.53 18.16 8.87
C ILE A 187 -5.44 18.79 8.03
N HIS A 188 -5.79 19.30 6.86
CA HIS A 188 -4.90 20.09 6.02
C HIS A 188 -5.70 21.09 5.20
N SER A 189 -5.51 22.40 5.42
CA SER A 189 -6.19 23.40 4.61
C SER A 189 -5.54 23.51 3.22
N PRO A 190 -6.25 23.20 2.12
CA PRO A 190 -5.64 23.27 0.79
C PRO A 190 -5.39 24.72 0.36
N ASP A 191 -6.21 25.67 0.81
CA ASP A 191 -5.97 27.10 0.67
C ASP A 191 -6.33 27.79 2.00
N LYS A 192 -5.30 28.25 2.72
CA LYS A 192 -5.44 28.86 4.05
C LYS A 192 -6.20 30.20 4.06
N LYS A 193 -6.45 30.81 2.90
CA LYS A 193 -7.25 32.03 2.75
C LYS A 193 -8.71 31.72 2.44
N LEU A 194 -8.97 30.73 1.59
CA LEU A 194 -10.33 30.31 1.22
C LEU A 194 -10.96 29.40 2.28
N TYR A 195 -10.14 28.56 2.92
CA TYR A 195 -10.55 27.54 3.88
C TYR A 195 -9.74 27.66 5.19
N PRO A 196 -9.81 28.80 5.91
CA PRO A 196 -9.13 28.96 7.19
C PRO A 196 -9.61 27.91 8.20
N LEU A 197 -8.68 27.33 8.97
CA LEU A 197 -9.02 26.33 9.97
C LEU A 197 -9.82 26.96 11.13
N PRO A 198 -10.96 26.35 11.55
CA PRO A 198 -11.70 26.76 12.74
C PRO A 198 -10.86 26.70 14.03
N SER A 199 -11.26 27.49 15.03
CA SER A 199 -10.65 27.45 16.36
C SER A 199 -10.80 26.05 16.99
N GLY A 200 -9.69 25.34 17.15
CA GLY A 200 -9.65 23.98 17.68
C GLY A 200 -9.12 22.94 16.69
N LEU A 201 -9.02 23.28 15.40
CA LEU A 201 -8.34 22.47 14.39
C LEU A 201 -6.95 23.02 14.07
N HIS A 202 -5.99 22.14 13.79
CA HIS A 202 -4.66 22.52 13.31
C HIS A 202 -4.15 21.58 12.22
N GLU A 203 -3.23 22.07 11.39
CA GLU A 203 -2.54 21.28 10.36
C GLU A 203 -1.95 19.98 10.93
N GLY A 204 -2.06 18.88 10.19
CA GLY A 204 -1.52 17.58 10.58
C GLY A 204 -2.26 16.88 11.74
N GLN A 205 -3.34 17.45 12.27
CA GLN A 205 -4.19 16.79 13.28
C GLN A 205 -4.89 15.58 12.64
N LEU A 206 -4.98 14.47 13.36
CA LEU A 206 -5.59 13.23 12.87
C LEU A 206 -6.93 12.97 13.56
N PHE A 207 -7.88 12.39 12.81
CA PHE A 207 -9.20 12.01 13.30
C PHE A 207 -9.62 10.63 12.76
N PRO A 208 -10.44 9.86 13.51
CA PRO A 208 -11.07 8.66 12.98
C PRO A 208 -12.00 8.99 11.80
N ILE A 209 -12.08 8.06 10.84
CA ILE A 209 -13.19 8.00 9.87
C ILE A 209 -14.44 7.41 10.53
N GLY A 210 -15.60 7.55 9.88
CA GLY A 210 -16.89 7.09 10.40
C GLY A 210 -17.47 8.07 11.41
N GLY A 211 -17.98 9.21 10.93
CA GLY A 211 -18.26 10.40 11.77
C GLY A 211 -19.32 10.29 12.87
N ASP A 212 -19.97 9.13 13.03
CA ASP A 212 -20.84 8.81 14.18
C ASP A 212 -20.12 7.98 15.28
N GLY A 213 -18.92 7.48 14.99
CA GLY A 213 -18.14 6.59 15.86
C GLY A 213 -18.64 5.13 15.88
N ILE A 214 -19.55 4.76 14.98
CA ILE A 214 -20.24 3.47 14.93
C ILE A 214 -20.02 2.76 13.59
N SER A 215 -20.12 3.49 12.47
CA SER A 215 -20.01 2.93 11.12
C SER A 215 -18.81 3.50 10.37
N ASP A 216 -17.92 2.62 9.92
CA ASP A 216 -16.82 2.92 9.01
C ASP A 216 -17.33 3.51 7.68
N VAL A 217 -18.41 2.93 7.11
CA VAL A 217 -19.07 3.35 5.84
C VAL A 217 -19.40 4.86 5.78
N ALA A 218 -19.51 5.54 6.93
CA ALA A 218 -19.57 6.99 7.02
C ALA A 218 -18.21 7.69 6.74
N PHE A 219 -17.45 7.19 5.75
CA PHE A 219 -16.13 7.69 5.34
C PHE A 219 -16.13 9.18 5.00
N TYR A 220 -17.21 9.70 4.42
CA TYR A 220 -17.35 11.09 3.95
C TYR A 220 -18.21 11.98 4.86
N ALA A 221 -18.31 11.66 6.16
CA ALA A 221 -19.09 12.44 7.11
C ALA A 221 -18.65 13.91 7.25
N HIS A 222 -17.40 14.24 6.90
CA HIS A 222 -16.88 15.60 6.87
C HIS A 222 -16.71 16.11 5.42
N PRO A 223 -17.62 16.96 4.92
CA PRO A 223 -17.52 17.54 3.59
C PRO A 223 -16.59 18.77 3.51
N GLU A 224 -16.06 19.27 4.63
CA GLU A 224 -15.25 20.49 4.62
C GLU A 224 -13.87 20.24 3.99
N PRO A 225 -13.37 21.11 3.09
CA PRO A 225 -12.16 20.85 2.28
C PRO A 225 -10.85 20.61 3.04
N TYR A 226 -10.83 20.86 4.36
CA TYR A 226 -9.69 20.62 5.23
C TYR A 226 -9.71 19.25 5.94
N TYR A 227 -10.83 18.51 5.93
CA TYR A 227 -10.86 17.12 6.36
C TYR A 227 -10.45 16.21 5.20
N ARG A 228 -9.19 15.80 5.18
CA ARG A 228 -8.66 14.96 4.11
C ARG A 228 -8.53 13.50 4.54
N ILE A 229 -9.30 12.63 3.89
CA ILE A 229 -9.18 11.18 4.02
C ILE A 229 -7.83 10.71 3.45
N LEU A 230 -7.17 9.78 4.13
CA LEU A 230 -5.89 9.19 3.72
C LEU A 230 -6.04 7.73 3.30
N TYR A 231 -5.78 7.45 2.02
CA TYR A 231 -5.67 6.09 1.46
C TYR A 231 -4.21 5.66 1.24
N GLY A 232 -3.27 6.44 1.75
CA GLY A 232 -1.83 6.34 1.54
C GLY A 232 -1.05 7.25 2.48
N ASN A 233 0.27 7.16 2.41
CA ASN A 233 1.20 7.85 3.33
C ASN A 233 2.53 8.23 2.64
N ALA A 234 2.60 8.18 1.31
CA ALA A 234 3.78 8.55 0.54
C ALA A 234 4.14 10.04 0.64
N ALA A 235 3.16 10.87 1.00
CA ALA A 235 3.33 12.24 1.44
C ALA A 235 2.63 12.44 2.80
N MET A 236 3.23 13.27 3.66
CA MET A 236 2.76 13.57 5.01
C MET A 236 2.79 15.08 5.26
N VAL A 237 1.79 15.60 5.95
CA VAL A 237 1.66 16.99 6.37
C VAL A 237 2.13 17.14 7.82
N ASP A 238 2.96 18.14 8.11
CA ASP A 238 3.37 18.46 9.48
C ASP A 238 2.43 19.46 10.18
N SER A 239 2.67 19.74 11.46
CA SER A 239 1.86 20.68 12.27
C SER A 239 1.86 22.15 11.82
N THR A 240 2.53 22.46 10.70
CA THR A 240 2.55 23.79 10.07
C THR A 240 1.99 23.77 8.64
N GLY A 241 1.53 22.61 8.17
CA GLY A 241 1.03 22.37 6.82
C GLY A 241 2.11 22.05 5.79
N ASN A 242 3.39 21.95 6.19
CA ASN A 242 4.48 21.68 5.24
C ASN A 242 4.49 20.19 4.86
N ILE A 243 4.65 19.91 3.57
CA ILE A 243 4.56 18.56 3.03
C ILE A 243 5.96 17.91 2.96
N SER A 244 6.05 16.66 3.38
CA SER A 244 7.24 15.82 3.26
C SER A 244 6.92 14.49 2.60
N LEU A 245 7.86 13.97 1.83
CA LEU A 245 7.67 12.76 1.01
C LEU A 245 8.57 11.63 1.51
N ALA A 246 8.03 10.42 1.65
CA ALA A 246 8.79 9.24 2.06
C ALA A 246 8.31 7.97 1.34
N TYR A 247 9.27 7.13 0.94
CA TYR A 247 9.06 5.74 0.54
C TYR A 247 10.06 4.86 1.29
N HIS A 248 9.75 3.60 1.51
CA HIS A 248 10.63 2.67 2.21
C HIS A 248 10.61 1.26 1.58
N ALA A 249 11.54 0.41 2.01
CA ALA A 249 11.61 -0.99 1.62
C ALA A 249 12.18 -1.84 2.76
N ARG A 250 11.57 -3.01 2.99
CA ARG A 250 11.84 -3.90 4.13
C ARG A 250 12.55 -5.20 3.70
N ASP A 251 13.43 -5.71 4.55
CA ASP A 251 13.97 -7.08 4.48
C ASP A 251 12.89 -8.06 4.94
N ARG A 252 12.03 -8.48 3.99
CA ARG A 252 10.87 -9.34 4.30
C ARG A 252 11.26 -10.79 4.56
N ARG A 253 12.54 -11.14 4.46
CA ARG A 253 13.07 -12.47 4.83
C ARG A 253 13.11 -12.70 6.33
N LYS A 254 13.08 -11.62 7.12
CA LYS A 254 13.03 -11.69 8.59
C LYS A 254 11.60 -11.91 9.08
N ALA A 255 11.47 -12.79 10.07
CA ALA A 255 10.24 -12.92 10.83
C ALA A 255 9.93 -11.63 11.59
N ARG A 256 8.65 -11.29 11.70
CA ARG A 256 8.15 -10.16 12.49
C ARG A 256 6.76 -10.48 13.02
N ASN A 257 6.52 -10.10 14.26
CA ASN A 257 5.19 -10.01 14.82
C ASN A 257 4.78 -8.52 14.80
N ILE A 258 3.55 -8.23 14.37
CA ILE A 258 2.99 -6.87 14.29
C ILE A 258 1.66 -6.83 15.01
N SER A 259 1.34 -5.71 15.66
CA SER A 259 -0.02 -5.39 16.07
C SER A 259 -0.62 -4.45 15.03
N PHE A 260 -1.74 -4.83 14.40
CA PHE A 260 -2.25 -4.19 13.20
C PHE A 260 -3.76 -3.93 13.24
N SER A 261 -4.15 -2.74 12.79
CA SER A 261 -5.50 -2.36 12.37
C SER A 261 -5.32 -1.38 11.20
N LEU A 262 -6.15 -1.50 10.15
CA LEU A 262 -6.13 -0.52 9.06
C LEU A 262 -6.78 0.80 9.49
N ILE A 263 -7.75 0.75 10.41
CA ILE A 263 -8.51 1.91 10.93
C ILE A 263 -8.22 2.06 12.45
N PRO A 264 -6.98 2.39 12.87
CA PRO A 264 -6.57 2.29 14.27
C PRO A 264 -7.15 3.36 15.21
N PHE A 265 -7.90 4.34 14.70
CA PHE A 265 -8.56 5.36 15.51
C PHE A 265 -10.06 5.12 15.70
N LEU A 266 -10.69 4.19 14.97
CA LEU A 266 -12.09 3.83 15.21
C LEU A 266 -12.16 2.92 16.46
N PRO A 267 -12.85 3.30 17.55
CA PRO A 267 -12.77 2.56 18.83
C PRO A 267 -13.28 1.12 18.79
N THR A 268 -14.09 0.77 17.78
CA THR A 268 -14.60 -0.59 17.55
C THR A 268 -13.60 -1.52 16.88
N ASN A 269 -12.51 -1.01 16.31
CA ASN A 269 -11.52 -1.79 15.55
C ASN A 269 -10.23 -1.99 16.35
N ILE A 270 -10.17 -3.10 17.09
CA ILE A 270 -9.07 -3.45 18.00
C ILE A 270 -7.92 -4.11 17.21
N PRO A 271 -6.68 -3.58 17.25
CA PRO A 271 -5.55 -4.18 16.56
C PRO A 271 -5.25 -5.63 17.00
N ASN A 272 -5.02 -6.52 16.04
CA ASN A 272 -4.66 -7.92 16.30
C ASN A 272 -3.17 -8.21 16.06
N HIS A 273 -2.64 -9.26 16.70
CA HIS A 273 -1.24 -9.66 16.55
C HIS A 273 -1.04 -10.68 15.43
N ILE A 274 -0.17 -10.36 14.47
CA ILE A 274 0.08 -11.18 13.26
C ILE A 274 1.56 -11.56 13.18
N ASP A 275 1.85 -12.85 13.18
CA ASP A 275 3.14 -13.47 12.83
C ASP A 275 3.31 -13.44 11.30
N VAL A 276 3.89 -12.36 10.77
CA VAL A 276 3.91 -12.12 9.32
C VAL A 276 4.85 -13.10 8.62
N LYS A 277 4.32 -13.83 7.62
CA LYS A 277 5.05 -14.78 6.78
C LYS A 277 6.33 -14.15 6.20
N SER A 278 7.47 -14.78 6.47
CA SER A 278 8.77 -14.39 5.91
C SER A 278 8.88 -14.80 4.45
N LEU A 279 9.52 -13.96 3.63
CA LEU A 279 9.63 -14.12 2.18
C LEU A 279 11.11 -14.20 1.76
N PRO A 280 11.71 -15.40 1.66
CA PRO A 280 13.17 -15.58 1.51
C PRO A 280 13.84 -14.87 0.33
N GLY A 281 13.09 -14.52 -0.72
CA GLY A 281 13.59 -13.80 -1.90
C GLY A 281 13.35 -12.28 -1.90
N VAL A 282 12.75 -11.70 -0.85
CA VAL A 282 12.28 -10.31 -0.85
C VAL A 282 13.08 -9.47 0.14
N ASP A 283 14.01 -8.70 -0.39
CA ASP A 283 14.97 -7.85 0.32
C ASP A 283 14.73 -6.37 -0.02
N PHE A 284 15.30 -5.44 0.77
CA PHE A 284 15.30 -4.01 0.43
C PHE A 284 16.37 -3.63 -0.59
N ILE A 285 17.35 -4.51 -0.84
CA ILE A 285 18.37 -4.29 -1.87
C ILE A 285 17.72 -4.28 -3.26
N GLY A 286 18.09 -3.30 -4.08
CA GLY A 286 17.42 -3.04 -5.34
C GLY A 286 16.22 -2.08 -5.25
N SER A 287 15.78 -1.70 -4.03
CA SER A 287 14.78 -0.64 -3.84
C SER A 287 15.18 0.63 -4.59
N ALA A 288 14.21 1.27 -5.23
CA ALA A 288 14.45 2.36 -6.17
C ALA A 288 13.28 3.34 -6.24
N ILE A 289 13.62 4.62 -6.44
CA ILE A 289 12.67 5.71 -6.65
C ILE A 289 13.09 6.58 -7.85
N ALA A 290 12.10 7.18 -8.51
CA ALA A 290 12.28 8.37 -9.31
C ALA A 290 11.93 9.59 -8.46
N LEU A 291 12.91 10.49 -8.24
CA LEU A 291 12.72 11.80 -7.63
C LEU A 291 12.61 12.86 -8.72
N TRP A 292 11.53 13.62 -8.73
CA TRP A 292 11.21 14.55 -9.81
C TRP A 292 10.63 15.87 -9.28
N GLY A 293 10.67 16.88 -10.14
CA GLY A 293 9.96 18.15 -9.92
C GLY A 293 9.64 18.77 -11.28
N SER A 294 8.52 19.47 -11.38
CA SER A 294 8.01 20.03 -12.64
C SER A 294 7.00 21.15 -12.41
N PRO A 295 6.63 21.93 -13.44
CA PRO A 295 5.36 22.64 -13.43
C PRO A 295 4.21 21.67 -13.06
N ASP A 296 3.28 22.11 -12.21
CA ASP A 296 2.21 21.22 -11.74
C ASP A 296 1.30 20.78 -12.90
N SER A 297 1.00 21.71 -13.80
CA SER A 297 0.20 21.50 -15.01
C SER A 297 0.75 20.44 -15.98
N THR A 298 2.02 20.02 -15.84
CA THR A 298 2.63 18.97 -16.66
C THR A 298 2.96 17.69 -15.87
N ALA A 299 2.86 17.71 -14.54
CA ALA A 299 3.36 16.64 -13.68
C ALA A 299 2.84 15.24 -14.04
N LEU A 300 1.54 15.11 -14.32
CA LEU A 300 0.91 13.80 -14.55
C LEU A 300 1.20 13.21 -15.95
N LEU A 301 0.92 13.98 -17.00
CA LEU A 301 0.94 13.48 -18.38
C LEU A 301 2.28 13.65 -19.10
N ASP A 302 3.18 14.51 -18.61
CA ASP A 302 4.56 14.59 -19.11
C ASP A 302 5.51 13.78 -18.20
N VAL A 303 5.61 14.13 -16.92
CA VAL A 303 6.65 13.57 -16.04
C VAL A 303 6.32 12.19 -15.47
N ILE A 304 5.17 12.02 -14.80
CA ILE A 304 4.81 10.73 -14.20
C ILE A 304 4.57 9.67 -15.29
N GLN A 305 3.94 10.04 -16.41
CA GLN A 305 3.77 9.16 -17.56
C GLN A 305 5.11 8.73 -18.18
N ASP A 306 6.06 9.65 -18.39
CA ASP A 306 7.41 9.32 -18.87
C ASP A 306 8.13 8.35 -17.92
N ILE A 307 8.09 8.59 -16.61
CA ILE A 307 8.67 7.66 -15.63
C ILE A 307 8.04 6.27 -15.76
N VAL A 308 6.70 6.19 -15.81
CA VAL A 308 5.98 4.91 -15.86
C VAL A 308 6.36 4.11 -17.12
N LEU A 309 6.43 4.77 -18.28
CA LEU A 309 6.80 4.13 -19.54
C LEU A 309 8.29 3.77 -19.59
N SER A 310 9.18 4.70 -19.21
CA SER A 310 10.64 4.51 -19.25
C SER A 310 11.16 3.46 -18.26
N GLU A 311 10.47 3.27 -17.14
CA GLU A 311 10.83 2.30 -16.09
C GLU A 311 10.03 0.98 -16.17
N GLY A 312 9.17 0.81 -17.18
CA GLY A 312 8.38 -0.41 -17.38
C GLY A 312 7.37 -0.69 -16.26
N LEU A 313 6.85 0.37 -15.63
CA LEU A 313 5.82 0.27 -14.59
C LEU A 313 4.44 -0.03 -15.22
N PRO A 314 3.46 -0.53 -14.44
CA PRO A 314 2.14 -0.86 -14.98
C PRO A 314 1.46 0.34 -15.67
N TYR A 315 1.21 0.19 -16.97
CA TYR A 315 0.51 1.15 -17.82
C TYR A 315 -0.77 0.54 -18.42
N PRO A 316 -1.74 0.08 -17.61
CA PRO A 316 -3.01 -0.37 -18.14
C PRO A 316 -3.74 0.81 -18.80
N THR A 317 -4.12 0.65 -20.06
CA THR A 317 -5.11 1.52 -20.70
C THR A 317 -6.51 0.97 -20.43
N ILE A 318 -7.57 1.71 -20.77
CA ILE A 318 -8.90 1.17 -21.12
C ILE A 318 -9.41 2.05 -22.27
N ASN A 319 -9.99 1.44 -23.31
CA ASN A 319 -10.40 2.15 -24.54
C ASN A 319 -9.27 3.04 -25.12
N GLY A 320 -8.02 2.53 -25.10
CA GLY A 320 -6.85 3.21 -25.63
C GLY A 320 -6.27 4.37 -24.79
N LYS A 321 -6.89 4.76 -23.67
CA LYS A 321 -6.36 5.79 -22.76
C LYS A 321 -5.86 5.20 -21.45
N TRP A 322 -4.78 5.75 -20.89
CA TRP A 322 -4.22 5.31 -19.61
C TRP A 322 -5.23 5.44 -18.47
N VAL A 323 -5.26 4.49 -17.53
CA VAL A 323 -6.21 4.55 -16.39
C VAL A 323 -6.07 5.79 -15.51
N LYS A 324 -4.91 6.47 -15.53
CA LYS A 324 -4.66 7.70 -14.74
C LYS A 324 -4.83 9.00 -15.55
N ASP A 325 -5.15 8.93 -16.84
CA ASP A 325 -5.45 10.13 -17.64
C ASP A 325 -6.83 10.69 -17.23
N PRO A 326 -6.95 11.95 -16.76
CA PRO A 326 -8.24 12.55 -16.43
C PRO A 326 -9.21 12.56 -17.61
N ALA A 327 -8.71 12.64 -18.85
CA ALA A 327 -9.54 12.60 -20.06
C ALA A 327 -10.11 11.20 -20.38
N ARG A 328 -9.80 10.18 -19.55
CA ARG A 328 -10.38 8.83 -19.60
C ARG A 328 -11.56 8.66 -18.63
N TYR A 329 -11.86 9.64 -17.78
CA TYR A 329 -13.00 9.57 -16.86
C TYR A 329 -14.31 9.30 -17.63
N ILE A 330 -14.99 8.23 -17.24
CA ILE A 330 -16.29 7.82 -17.77
C ILE A 330 -17.00 7.00 -16.68
N PRO A 331 -18.27 7.29 -16.35
CA PRO A 331 -19.04 6.48 -15.42
C PRO A 331 -19.32 5.07 -15.97
N ASP A 332 -19.46 4.15 -15.04
CA ASP A 332 -20.07 2.83 -15.18
C ASP A 332 -21.58 2.91 -14.85
N VAL A 333 -22.27 1.77 -14.98
CA VAL A 333 -23.70 1.64 -14.67
C VAL A 333 -23.93 0.39 -13.83
N SER A 334 -24.46 0.57 -12.63
CA SER A 334 -24.91 -0.53 -11.77
C SER A 334 -26.32 -0.97 -12.17
N ALA A 335 -26.47 -2.23 -12.58
CA ALA A 335 -27.74 -2.80 -13.04
C ALA A 335 -28.58 -3.31 -11.85
N ARG A 336 -29.85 -2.88 -11.78
CA ARG A 336 -30.82 -3.31 -10.77
C ARG A 336 -32.18 -3.62 -11.39
N GLY A 337 -32.84 -4.67 -10.93
CA GLY A 337 -34.19 -5.08 -11.33
C GLY A 337 -34.33 -6.52 -11.85
N ASN A 338 -33.24 -7.29 -11.94
CA ASN A 338 -33.21 -8.68 -12.39
C ASN A 338 -33.77 -8.93 -13.81
N LEU A 339 -33.64 -7.95 -14.72
CA LEU A 339 -34.05 -8.09 -16.12
C LEU A 339 -33.08 -7.34 -17.04
N TYR A 340 -32.45 -8.06 -17.97
CA TYR A 340 -31.28 -7.55 -18.72
C TYR A 340 -31.55 -7.18 -20.20
N ASP A 341 -32.77 -7.38 -20.71
CA ASP A 341 -33.12 -7.22 -22.15
C ASP A 341 -32.64 -5.91 -22.78
N SER A 342 -32.76 -4.80 -22.06
CA SER A 342 -32.40 -3.46 -22.57
C SER A 342 -31.08 -2.92 -22.01
N THR A 343 -30.44 -3.58 -21.04
CA THR A 343 -29.33 -3.01 -20.26
C THR A 343 -28.16 -2.62 -21.15
N VAL A 344 -27.67 -3.54 -21.98
CA VAL A 344 -26.56 -3.26 -22.91
C VAL A 344 -26.92 -2.16 -23.91
N SER A 345 -28.15 -2.16 -24.42
CA SER A 345 -28.66 -1.16 -25.38
C SER A 345 -28.72 0.24 -24.77
N TYR A 346 -29.22 0.37 -23.53
CA TYR A 346 -29.31 1.65 -22.83
C TYR A 346 -27.93 2.19 -22.43
N VAL A 347 -27.03 1.33 -21.94
CA VAL A 347 -25.63 1.73 -21.66
C VAL A 347 -24.93 2.22 -22.93
N SER A 348 -25.14 1.55 -24.06
CA SER A 348 -24.63 1.95 -25.37
C SER A 348 -25.17 3.34 -25.79
N GLN A 349 -26.49 3.55 -25.70
CA GLN A 349 -27.16 4.80 -26.06
C GLN A 349 -26.79 5.98 -25.15
N MET A 350 -26.57 5.74 -23.85
CA MET A 350 -26.07 6.75 -22.91
C MET A 350 -24.57 7.06 -23.08
N GLY A 351 -23.85 6.27 -23.88
CA GLY A 351 -22.42 6.45 -24.16
C GLY A 351 -21.48 5.87 -23.11
N TYR A 352 -22.00 5.28 -22.03
CA TYR A 352 -21.22 4.62 -20.97
C TYR A 352 -20.50 3.36 -21.50
N LYS A 353 -19.54 2.86 -20.71
CA LYS A 353 -18.60 1.81 -21.16
C LYS A 353 -18.46 0.61 -20.24
N ALA A 354 -19.17 0.56 -19.11
CA ALA A 354 -19.17 -0.59 -18.23
C ALA A 354 -20.55 -0.82 -17.60
N ILE A 355 -20.83 -2.09 -17.29
CA ILE A 355 -22.01 -2.55 -16.56
C ILE A 355 -21.53 -3.37 -15.37
N GLU A 356 -21.97 -3.02 -14.19
CA GLU A 356 -21.87 -3.85 -13.00
C GLU A 356 -23.14 -4.69 -12.83
N ALA A 357 -22.99 -6.01 -12.80
CA ALA A 357 -24.07 -6.94 -12.51
C ALA A 357 -24.29 -7.08 -10.99
N GLU A 358 -24.79 -6.00 -10.40
CA GLU A 358 -25.09 -5.82 -8.97
C GLU A 358 -26.35 -6.59 -8.52
N ASP A 359 -27.29 -6.85 -9.42
CA ASP A 359 -28.44 -7.75 -9.19
C ASP A 359 -28.05 -9.18 -8.76
N LEU A 360 -26.81 -9.62 -9.06
CA LEU A 360 -26.33 -10.96 -8.77
C LEU A 360 -25.52 -10.99 -7.46
N PRO A 361 -25.68 -12.01 -6.59
CA PRO A 361 -24.99 -12.10 -5.30
C PRO A 361 -23.48 -11.90 -5.39
N PHE A 362 -22.85 -11.36 -4.35
CA PHE A 362 -21.40 -11.13 -4.31
C PHE A 362 -20.60 -12.35 -4.77
N TYR A 363 -19.71 -12.13 -5.73
CA TYR A 363 -18.89 -13.17 -6.29
C TYR A 363 -17.71 -13.49 -5.35
N LYS A 364 -17.75 -14.67 -4.74
CA LYS A 364 -16.72 -15.17 -3.83
C LYS A 364 -15.70 -16.00 -4.61
N ALA A 365 -14.42 -15.78 -4.35
CA ALA A 365 -13.34 -16.46 -5.07
C ALA A 365 -13.33 -17.97 -4.72
N ASP A 366 -13.49 -18.83 -5.74
CA ASP A 366 -13.39 -20.28 -5.58
C ASP A 366 -12.60 -20.93 -6.72
N ARG A 367 -11.33 -21.24 -6.45
CA ARG A 367 -10.46 -21.95 -7.43
C ARG A 367 -10.90 -23.40 -7.68
N GLY A 368 -11.99 -23.87 -7.07
CA GLY A 368 -12.66 -25.14 -7.34
C GLY A 368 -13.34 -25.18 -8.72
N ASN A 369 -13.87 -24.05 -9.20
CA ASN A 369 -14.50 -23.98 -10.52
C ASN A 369 -13.52 -23.76 -11.69
N GLU A 370 -12.21 -23.59 -11.41
CA GLU A 370 -11.15 -23.36 -12.43
C GLU A 370 -11.41 -22.15 -13.37
N GLY A 371 -12.23 -21.20 -12.93
CA GLY A 371 -12.66 -20.03 -13.70
C GLY A 371 -13.95 -20.24 -14.48
N TYR A 372 -14.50 -21.46 -14.54
CA TYR A 372 -15.78 -21.80 -15.18
C TYR A 372 -16.95 -21.54 -14.23
N ILE A 373 -17.22 -20.26 -13.93
CA ILE A 373 -18.24 -19.84 -12.95
C ILE A 373 -19.64 -20.34 -13.33
N ASP A 374 -19.95 -20.32 -14.62
CA ASP A 374 -21.21 -20.79 -15.19
C ASP A 374 -21.21 -22.29 -15.57
N GLY A 375 -20.15 -23.02 -15.21
CA GLY A 375 -19.92 -24.38 -15.67
C GLY A 375 -19.16 -24.46 -17.00
N ARG A 376 -18.71 -25.66 -17.39
CA ARG A 376 -17.75 -25.81 -18.51
C ARG A 376 -18.37 -25.62 -19.89
N GLN A 377 -19.70 -25.67 -19.98
CA GLN A 377 -20.48 -25.43 -21.20
C GLN A 377 -21.35 -24.17 -21.06
N PHE A 378 -21.08 -23.33 -20.04
CA PHE A 378 -21.86 -22.13 -19.71
C PHE A 378 -23.34 -22.45 -19.44
N GLU A 379 -23.58 -23.62 -18.82
CA GLU A 379 -24.90 -24.18 -18.57
C GLU A 379 -25.70 -23.42 -17.49
N LYS A 380 -25.04 -22.68 -16.59
CA LYS A 380 -25.70 -21.76 -15.66
C LYS A 380 -25.92 -20.41 -16.34
N LYS A 381 -27.14 -19.91 -16.23
CA LYS A 381 -27.58 -18.69 -16.92
C LYS A 381 -28.20 -17.72 -15.91
N PRO A 382 -27.38 -16.93 -15.18
CA PRO A 382 -27.88 -16.08 -14.11
C PRO A 382 -28.51 -14.77 -14.60
N PHE A 383 -28.32 -14.37 -15.85
CA PHE A 383 -28.90 -13.16 -16.41
C PHE A 383 -30.27 -13.45 -17.02
N HIS A 384 -31.33 -12.97 -16.36
CA HIS A 384 -32.69 -13.16 -16.83
C HIS A 384 -33.05 -12.15 -17.94
N LEU A 385 -33.60 -12.66 -19.04
CA LEU A 385 -34.14 -11.88 -20.15
C LEU A 385 -35.50 -12.47 -20.57
N ALA A 386 -36.42 -11.63 -21.07
CA ALA A 386 -37.70 -12.08 -21.61
C ALA A 386 -37.57 -13.02 -22.83
N SER A 387 -36.42 -12.99 -23.51
CA SER A 387 -36.06 -13.88 -24.62
C SER A 387 -35.39 -15.20 -24.21
N GLY A 388 -35.07 -15.36 -22.92
CA GLY A 388 -34.38 -16.53 -22.37
C GLY A 388 -33.04 -16.20 -21.71
N ASP A 389 -32.70 -16.92 -20.65
CA ASP A 389 -31.60 -16.57 -19.76
C ASP A 389 -30.21 -16.77 -20.41
N LEU A 390 -29.26 -15.92 -20.01
CA LEU A 390 -27.88 -15.91 -20.50
C LEU A 390 -26.86 -16.17 -19.39
N SER A 391 -25.77 -16.83 -19.74
CA SER A 391 -24.52 -16.91 -18.98
C SER A 391 -23.75 -15.58 -19.02
N HIS A 392 -22.76 -15.40 -18.15
CA HIS A 392 -21.81 -14.28 -18.21
C HIS A 392 -21.11 -14.24 -19.57
N LYS A 393 -20.79 -15.40 -20.16
CA LYS A 393 -20.19 -15.47 -21.49
C LYS A 393 -21.15 -15.02 -22.59
N GLU A 394 -22.38 -15.53 -22.62
CA GLU A 394 -23.34 -15.15 -23.66
C GLU A 394 -23.69 -13.66 -23.58
N LEU A 395 -23.80 -13.08 -22.38
CA LEU A 395 -24.05 -11.65 -22.22
C LEU A 395 -22.82 -10.79 -22.59
N THR A 396 -21.60 -11.24 -22.27
CA THR A 396 -20.37 -10.52 -22.67
C THR A 396 -20.09 -10.61 -24.17
N ASP A 397 -20.49 -11.69 -24.84
CA ASP A 397 -20.44 -11.79 -26.31
C ASP A 397 -21.37 -10.76 -26.99
N LEU A 398 -22.41 -10.25 -26.29
CA LEU A 398 -23.27 -9.15 -26.76
C LEU A 398 -22.70 -7.75 -26.40
N SER A 399 -22.09 -7.59 -25.23
CA SER A 399 -21.63 -6.28 -24.73
C SER A 399 -20.23 -5.90 -25.20
N ASN A 400 -19.28 -6.84 -25.23
CA ASN A 400 -17.89 -6.57 -25.60
C ASN A 400 -17.70 -6.02 -27.02
N PRO A 401 -18.44 -6.48 -28.06
CA PRO A 401 -18.34 -5.89 -29.41
C PRO A 401 -18.79 -4.43 -29.48
N GLN A 402 -19.59 -3.96 -28.52
CA GLN A 402 -20.04 -2.57 -28.41
C GLN A 402 -19.09 -1.69 -27.57
N GLY A 403 -17.98 -2.27 -27.08
CA GLY A 403 -17.06 -1.61 -26.15
C GLY A 403 -17.65 -1.41 -24.76
N ILE A 404 -18.55 -2.31 -24.33
CA ILE A 404 -19.19 -2.29 -23.02
C ILE A 404 -18.68 -3.45 -22.17
N LEU A 405 -17.94 -3.13 -21.12
CA LEU A 405 -17.32 -4.07 -20.20
C LEU A 405 -18.36 -4.55 -19.17
N LEU A 406 -18.81 -5.80 -19.24
CA LEU A 406 -19.57 -6.40 -18.15
C LEU A 406 -18.62 -6.81 -17.02
N GLY A 407 -19.07 -6.63 -15.78
CA GLY A 407 -18.38 -7.09 -14.59
C GLY A 407 -19.29 -7.53 -13.45
N ARG A 408 -18.66 -7.94 -12.36
CA ARG A 408 -19.30 -8.47 -11.16
C ARG A 408 -18.72 -7.81 -9.92
N HIS A 409 -19.59 -7.56 -8.95
CA HIS A 409 -19.22 -7.27 -7.57
C HIS A 409 -18.61 -8.52 -6.94
N THR A 410 -17.39 -8.42 -6.41
CA THR A 410 -16.65 -9.56 -5.82
C THR A 410 -16.19 -9.26 -4.40
N ILE A 411 -15.99 -10.29 -3.57
CA ILE A 411 -15.26 -10.15 -2.29
C ILE A 411 -13.81 -10.58 -2.49
N CYS A 412 -12.94 -9.61 -2.72
CA CYS A 412 -11.61 -9.67 -3.33
C CYS A 412 -10.74 -10.89 -2.93
N THR A 413 -10.61 -11.18 -1.64
CA THR A 413 -9.78 -12.32 -1.18
C THR A 413 -10.39 -13.14 -0.05
N SER A 414 -11.69 -12.96 0.22
CA SER A 414 -12.38 -13.75 1.23
C SER A 414 -12.59 -15.19 0.78
N LEU A 415 -11.94 -16.14 1.47
CA LEU A 415 -12.12 -17.57 1.24
C LEU A 415 -13.28 -18.09 2.10
N ALA A 416 -14.49 -17.97 1.56
CA ALA A 416 -15.70 -18.37 2.26
C ALA A 416 -15.83 -19.89 2.44
N GLN A 417 -16.62 -20.30 3.44
CA GLN A 417 -16.95 -21.69 3.71
C GLN A 417 -17.44 -22.42 2.44
N GLY A 418 -16.93 -23.63 2.20
CA GLY A 418 -17.27 -24.47 1.04
C GLY A 418 -16.49 -24.18 -0.24
N THR A 419 -15.66 -23.12 -0.28
CA THR A 419 -14.71 -22.90 -1.37
C THR A 419 -13.49 -23.82 -1.24
N LYS A 420 -12.86 -24.19 -2.37
CA LYS A 420 -11.76 -25.15 -2.46
C LYS A 420 -10.62 -24.96 -1.45
N ASP A 421 -10.28 -23.72 -1.14
CA ASP A 421 -9.15 -23.39 -0.28
C ASP A 421 -9.54 -23.22 1.21
N ALA A 422 -10.84 -23.07 1.51
CA ALA A 422 -11.35 -22.90 2.86
C ALA A 422 -11.83 -24.20 3.52
N SER A 423 -12.82 -24.88 2.92
CA SER A 423 -13.41 -26.09 3.48
C SER A 423 -14.15 -26.92 2.40
N PRO A 424 -14.32 -28.25 2.56
CA PRO A 424 -14.08 -29.07 3.77
C PRO A 424 -12.61 -29.49 3.98
N VAL A 425 -11.69 -29.12 3.10
CA VAL A 425 -10.25 -29.40 3.25
C VAL A 425 -9.47 -28.08 3.16
N PRO A 426 -9.05 -27.47 4.28
CA PRO A 426 -8.37 -26.17 4.27
C PRO A 426 -6.99 -26.24 3.62
N SER A 427 -6.66 -25.20 2.86
CA SER A 427 -5.35 -25.03 2.23
C SER A 427 -4.22 -24.90 3.27
N ASP A 428 -2.99 -25.25 2.88
CA ASP A 428 -1.79 -25.00 3.71
C ASP A 428 -1.23 -23.59 3.53
N SER A 429 -1.72 -22.87 2.53
CA SER A 429 -1.38 -21.47 2.26
C SER A 429 -2.48 -20.52 2.76
N LEU A 430 -3.03 -20.80 3.94
CA LEU A 430 -3.92 -19.88 4.67
C LEU A 430 -3.09 -18.96 5.56
N CYS A 431 -3.46 -17.69 5.64
CA CYS A 431 -2.83 -16.75 6.55
C CYS A 431 -3.24 -17.08 7.99
N TYR A 432 -2.28 -17.01 8.90
CA TYR A 432 -2.51 -17.16 10.33
C TYR A 432 -2.04 -15.92 11.07
N GLN A 433 -2.70 -15.62 12.18
CA GLN A 433 -2.28 -14.61 13.13
C GLN A 433 -1.17 -15.16 14.02
N GLN A 434 -1.33 -16.37 14.55
CA GLN A 434 -0.45 -16.97 15.55
C GLN A 434 -0.20 -18.45 15.27
N LYS A 435 1.04 -18.91 15.44
CA LYS A 435 1.37 -20.35 15.43
C LYS A 435 1.71 -20.87 16.82
N ARG A 436 1.06 -21.95 17.24
CA ARG A 436 1.24 -22.64 18.52
C ARG A 436 1.49 -24.13 18.30
N ILE A 437 1.78 -24.85 19.37
CA ILE A 437 2.06 -26.28 19.36
C ILE A 437 1.08 -27.00 20.27
N LEU A 438 0.49 -28.09 19.77
CA LEU A 438 -0.38 -29.00 20.50
C LEU A 438 0.45 -29.81 21.51
N VAL A 439 0.15 -29.70 22.80
CA VAL A 439 0.99 -30.28 23.88
C VAL A 439 0.79 -31.79 24.03
N LYS A 440 -0.40 -32.30 23.73
CA LYS A 440 -0.77 -33.72 23.84
C LYS A 440 -1.58 -34.14 22.63
N SER A 441 -1.44 -35.39 22.21
CA SER A 441 -2.28 -35.96 21.16
C SER A 441 -3.76 -35.88 21.57
N ILE A 442 -4.63 -35.56 20.62
CA ILE A 442 -6.09 -35.51 20.81
C ILE A 442 -6.77 -36.46 19.84
N GLN A 443 -7.86 -37.09 20.26
CA GLN A 443 -8.73 -37.87 19.39
C GLN A 443 -9.80 -36.98 18.72
N ALA A 444 -10.45 -37.47 17.67
CA ALA A 444 -11.52 -36.73 16.95
C ALA A 444 -12.67 -36.24 17.86
N SER A 445 -12.96 -36.93 18.97
CA SER A 445 -14.00 -36.57 19.95
C SER A 445 -13.56 -35.53 21.00
N ASP A 446 -12.26 -35.27 21.14
CA ASP A 446 -11.74 -34.48 22.26
C ASP A 446 -11.98 -32.98 22.05
N THR A 447 -12.45 -32.32 23.10
CA THR A 447 -12.67 -30.86 23.14
C THR A 447 -11.67 -30.12 24.05
N LEU A 448 -10.83 -30.85 24.79
CA LEU A 448 -9.76 -30.30 25.62
C LEU A 448 -8.45 -30.23 24.82
N ILE A 449 -8.23 -29.11 24.14
CA ILE A 449 -7.05 -28.89 23.29
C ILE A 449 -6.00 -28.08 24.06
N GLU A 450 -4.94 -28.75 24.53
CA GLU A 450 -3.85 -28.11 25.29
C GLU A 450 -2.79 -27.50 24.37
N VAL A 451 -2.51 -26.21 24.53
CA VAL A 451 -1.56 -25.43 23.74
C VAL A 451 -0.35 -24.99 24.56
N ASN A 452 0.82 -24.89 23.92
CA ASN A 452 2.08 -24.58 24.61
C ASN A 452 2.16 -23.13 25.15
N ASP A 453 1.50 -22.18 24.49
CA ASP A 453 1.55 -20.75 24.80
C ASP A 453 0.18 -20.08 24.50
N PRO A 454 -0.46 -19.42 25.49
CA PRO A 454 -1.77 -18.79 25.33
C PRO A 454 -1.71 -17.43 24.64
N ALA A 455 -0.53 -16.84 24.41
CA ALA A 455 -0.38 -15.46 23.95
C ALA A 455 -1.27 -15.17 22.72
N TYR A 456 -2.03 -14.07 22.77
CA TYR A 456 -2.92 -13.59 21.69
C TYR A 456 -4.03 -14.56 21.25
N LEU A 457 -4.19 -15.74 21.88
CA LEU A 457 -5.29 -16.66 21.56
C LEU A 457 -6.66 -16.13 22.04
N ASP A 458 -6.69 -15.23 23.03
CA ASP A 458 -7.91 -14.52 23.47
C ASP A 458 -8.39 -13.41 22.51
N GLU A 459 -7.58 -12.97 21.54
CA GLU A 459 -8.03 -12.01 20.52
C GLU A 459 -9.18 -12.61 19.68
N THR A 460 -10.14 -11.82 19.21
CA THR A 460 -11.34 -12.35 18.54
C THR A 460 -11.40 -11.92 17.08
N GLY A 461 -11.46 -12.89 16.16
CA GLY A 461 -11.63 -12.62 14.73
C GLY A 461 -10.48 -11.80 14.16
N SER A 462 -10.79 -10.82 13.31
CA SER A 462 -9.80 -9.91 12.69
C SER A 462 -9.59 -8.62 13.51
N TRP A 463 -8.87 -7.65 12.93
CA TRP A 463 -8.69 -6.29 13.50
C TRP A 463 -9.97 -5.43 13.42
N GLU A 464 -10.96 -5.90 12.67
CA GLU A 464 -12.26 -5.29 12.41
C GLU A 464 -13.38 -6.28 12.71
N GLY A 465 -14.54 -5.78 13.13
CA GLY A 465 -15.79 -6.53 13.34
C GLY A 465 -15.79 -7.54 14.50
N HIS A 466 -14.63 -8.14 14.81
CA HIS A 466 -14.41 -9.13 15.86
C HIS A 466 -15.42 -10.30 15.82
N ALA A 467 -15.65 -10.80 14.60
CA ALA A 467 -16.56 -11.90 14.29
C ALA A 467 -16.25 -13.17 15.11
N GLN A 468 -17.05 -13.44 16.14
CA GLN A 468 -16.84 -14.55 17.08
C GLN A 468 -17.04 -15.92 16.43
N ASP A 469 -17.92 -16.04 15.45
CA ASP A 469 -18.17 -17.26 14.69
C ASP A 469 -17.04 -17.58 13.70
N LEU A 470 -16.26 -16.57 13.27
CA LEU A 470 -15.04 -16.77 12.49
C LEU A 470 -13.81 -17.11 13.36
N ASN A 471 -13.90 -17.06 14.70
CA ASN A 471 -12.75 -17.27 15.58
C ASN A 471 -12.35 -18.76 15.64
N MET A 472 -11.31 -19.15 14.89
CA MET A 472 -10.93 -20.55 14.72
C MET A 472 -9.43 -20.80 14.64
N VAL A 473 -9.02 -22.02 15.00
CA VAL A 473 -7.70 -22.57 14.71
C VAL A 473 -7.78 -23.64 13.63
N LYS A 474 -6.66 -23.90 12.95
CA LYS A 474 -6.45 -25.05 12.09
C LYS A 474 -5.40 -25.99 12.71
N ILE A 475 -5.68 -27.28 12.71
CA ILE A 475 -4.71 -28.36 13.00
C ILE A 475 -4.82 -29.38 11.86
N GLY A 476 -3.70 -29.72 11.21
CA GLY A 476 -3.71 -30.61 10.03
C GLY A 476 -4.66 -30.12 8.93
N LYS A 477 -5.75 -30.87 8.68
CA LYS A 477 -6.84 -30.51 7.74
C LYS A 477 -8.18 -30.25 8.43
N GLU A 478 -8.16 -29.99 9.73
CA GLU A 478 -9.34 -29.66 10.51
C GLU A 478 -9.37 -28.17 10.84
N LEU A 479 -10.55 -27.55 10.70
CA LEU A 479 -10.87 -26.24 11.27
C LEU A 479 -11.60 -26.46 12.59
N ILE A 480 -11.23 -25.71 13.63
CA ILE A 480 -11.75 -25.85 14.98
C ILE A 480 -12.13 -24.46 15.50
N HIS A 481 -13.43 -24.23 15.69
CA HIS A 481 -13.92 -23.01 16.34
C HIS A 481 -13.64 -23.08 17.85
N TYR A 482 -13.31 -21.95 18.45
CA TYR A 482 -13.06 -21.82 19.89
C TYR A 482 -13.31 -20.37 20.33
N MET A 483 -13.52 -20.15 21.63
CA MET A 483 -13.60 -18.80 22.22
C MET A 483 -12.76 -18.72 23.48
N GLY A 484 -11.59 -18.06 23.38
CA GLY A 484 -10.68 -17.80 24.49
C GLY A 484 -9.79 -18.99 24.92
N VAL A 485 -8.86 -18.72 25.84
CA VAL A 485 -7.89 -19.68 26.38
C VAL A 485 -7.83 -19.64 27.92
N SER A 486 -7.49 -20.74 28.58
CA SER A 486 -7.37 -20.74 30.05
C SER A 486 -6.20 -19.88 30.54
N LYS A 487 -6.48 -18.98 31.50
CA LYS A 487 -5.55 -17.97 32.02
C LYS A 487 -4.39 -18.53 32.86
N THR A 488 -4.51 -19.78 33.34
CA THR A 488 -3.50 -20.46 34.15
C THR A 488 -3.15 -21.81 33.53
N LYS A 489 -1.91 -22.28 33.76
CA LYS A 489 -1.45 -23.58 33.25
C LYS A 489 -2.22 -24.76 33.85
N PRO A 490 -2.47 -25.84 33.10
CA PRO A 490 -2.25 -26.00 31.66
C PRO A 490 -3.19 -25.11 30.80
N HIS A 491 -2.69 -24.66 29.64
CA HIS A 491 -3.42 -23.74 28.76
C HIS A 491 -4.28 -24.51 27.75
N PHE A 492 -5.60 -24.36 27.84
CA PHE A 492 -6.57 -25.01 26.96
C PHE A 492 -7.34 -23.99 26.14
N LEU A 493 -7.61 -24.31 24.87
CA LEU A 493 -8.65 -23.62 24.10
C LEU A 493 -10.02 -23.89 24.75
N LEU A 494 -10.86 -22.85 24.86
CA LEU A 494 -12.17 -22.92 25.51
C LEU A 494 -13.29 -22.89 24.46
N HIS A 495 -14.48 -23.40 24.84
CA HIS A 495 -15.68 -23.44 23.99
C HIS A 495 -15.45 -24.09 22.60
N VAL A 496 -14.62 -25.14 22.56
CA VAL A 496 -14.17 -25.81 21.33
C VAL A 496 -15.31 -26.51 20.60
N LYS A 497 -15.37 -26.30 19.27
CA LYS A 497 -16.18 -27.06 18.31
C LYS A 497 -15.29 -27.62 17.20
N ARG A 498 -15.05 -28.93 17.27
CA ARG A 498 -14.32 -29.77 16.29
C ARG A 498 -15.06 -29.84 14.94
N GLY A 499 -14.34 -30.17 13.87
CA GLY A 499 -14.90 -30.35 12.53
C GLY A 499 -15.67 -29.12 12.00
N TYR A 500 -15.20 -27.91 12.34
CA TYR A 500 -15.87 -26.67 11.98
C TYR A 500 -15.90 -26.49 10.45
N TRP A 501 -16.88 -25.73 9.97
CA TRP A 501 -17.08 -25.45 8.54
C TRP A 501 -17.20 -26.67 7.62
N GLY A 502 -17.56 -27.84 8.17
CA GLY A 502 -17.69 -29.11 7.45
C GLY A 502 -16.37 -29.86 7.26
N THR A 503 -15.28 -29.42 7.92
CA THR A 503 -14.04 -30.20 7.98
C THR A 503 -14.22 -31.47 8.82
N THR A 504 -13.37 -32.48 8.61
CA THR A 504 -13.46 -33.74 9.36
C THR A 504 -12.70 -33.65 10.68
N ALA A 505 -13.40 -33.87 11.79
CA ALA A 505 -12.77 -34.07 13.09
C ALA A 505 -11.85 -35.31 13.07
N SER A 506 -10.59 -35.14 13.46
CA SER A 506 -9.54 -36.16 13.30
C SER A 506 -8.65 -36.29 14.53
N ASP A 507 -7.88 -37.37 14.59
CA ASP A 507 -6.85 -37.55 15.61
C ASP A 507 -5.60 -36.75 15.20
N HIS A 508 -5.06 -35.94 16.12
CA HIS A 508 -3.85 -35.12 15.89
C HIS A 508 -2.78 -35.49 16.93
N PRO A 509 -1.55 -35.86 16.54
CA PRO A 509 -0.48 -36.20 17.48
C PRO A 509 0.08 -34.98 18.23
N ALA A 510 0.64 -35.22 19.41
CA ALA A 510 1.41 -34.23 20.15
C ALA A 510 2.54 -33.63 19.28
N ASN A 511 2.79 -32.34 19.46
CA ASN A 511 3.68 -31.47 18.68
C ASN A 511 3.14 -31.00 17.31
N ASP A 512 1.90 -31.33 16.94
CA ASP A 512 1.26 -30.72 15.78
C ASP A 512 1.12 -29.20 15.92
N GLU A 513 1.19 -28.51 14.78
CA GLU A 513 1.09 -27.06 14.71
C GLU A 513 -0.39 -26.62 14.76
N VAL A 514 -0.69 -25.71 15.69
CA VAL A 514 -2.00 -25.10 15.89
C VAL A 514 -1.95 -23.69 15.36
N TYR A 515 -2.65 -23.44 14.26
CA TYR A 515 -2.64 -22.17 13.55
C TYR A 515 -3.90 -21.36 13.86
N LYS A 516 -3.80 -20.27 14.65
CA LYS A 516 -4.91 -19.31 14.77
C LYS A 516 -5.06 -18.57 13.46
N LEU A 517 -6.15 -18.80 12.74
CA LEU A 517 -6.29 -18.29 11.38
C LEU A 517 -6.56 -16.78 11.38
N GLN A 518 -6.09 -16.12 10.32
CA GLN A 518 -6.51 -14.77 9.99
C GLN A 518 -7.82 -14.85 9.20
N VAL A 519 -8.78 -14.00 9.54
CA VAL A 519 -10.15 -14.03 9.00
C VAL A 519 -10.60 -12.65 8.52
N THR A 520 -11.78 -12.62 7.90
CA THR A 520 -12.49 -11.40 7.49
C THR A 520 -13.47 -10.96 8.59
N ILE A 521 -14.64 -10.44 8.18
CA ILE A 521 -15.77 -10.00 9.00
C ILE A 521 -17.06 -10.69 8.49
N ASN A 522 -18.19 -10.46 9.15
CA ASN A 522 -19.49 -10.98 8.72
C ASN A 522 -20.09 -10.18 7.55
N TYR A 523 -21.43 -9.99 7.53
CA TYR A 523 -22.16 -9.15 6.55
C TYR A 523 -21.99 -9.59 5.08
N GLY A 524 -21.67 -10.86 4.83
CA GLY A 524 -21.45 -11.41 3.50
C GLY A 524 -19.97 -11.53 3.13
N TYR A 525 -19.06 -10.93 3.89
CA TYR A 525 -17.62 -11.01 3.71
C TYR A 525 -17.00 -12.26 4.36
N ASP A 526 -17.81 -13.09 5.02
CA ASP A 526 -17.42 -14.22 5.86
C ASP A 526 -16.46 -15.20 5.15
N GLY A 527 -15.24 -15.34 5.69
CA GLY A 527 -14.16 -16.13 5.09
C GLY A 527 -12.83 -16.14 5.84
N LEU A 528 -11.91 -16.98 5.34
CA LEU A 528 -10.51 -17.03 5.75
C LEU A 528 -9.65 -16.14 4.85
N ILE A 529 -8.51 -15.70 5.35
CA ILE A 529 -7.53 -14.92 4.56
C ILE A 529 -6.48 -15.86 3.93
N PRO A 530 -6.19 -15.75 2.62
CA PRO A 530 -5.08 -16.45 1.99
C PRO A 530 -3.73 -15.91 2.47
N ASP A 531 -2.70 -16.76 2.54
CA ASP A 531 -1.34 -16.24 2.62
C ASP A 531 -0.91 -15.58 1.29
N VAL A 532 0.21 -14.87 1.28
CA VAL A 532 0.64 -14.10 0.10
C VAL A 532 0.91 -14.95 -1.16
N ASP A 533 1.16 -16.26 -1.02
CA ASP A 533 1.40 -17.16 -2.16
C ASP A 533 0.11 -17.83 -2.67
N LEU A 534 -0.92 -17.95 -1.83
CA LEU A 534 -2.28 -18.26 -2.27
C LEU A 534 -2.98 -17.02 -2.86
N GLN A 535 -2.71 -15.83 -2.32
CA GLN A 535 -3.15 -14.54 -2.85
C GLN A 535 -2.67 -14.34 -4.30
N ASP A 536 -1.43 -14.73 -4.63
CA ASP A 536 -0.93 -14.78 -6.02
C ASP A 536 -1.76 -15.71 -6.93
N GLN A 537 -2.25 -16.84 -6.40
CA GLN A 537 -3.06 -17.79 -7.18
C GLN A 537 -4.50 -17.30 -7.35
N ILE A 538 -5.04 -16.56 -6.39
CA ILE A 538 -6.35 -15.90 -6.48
C ILE A 538 -6.29 -14.75 -7.50
N ALA A 539 -5.22 -13.96 -7.50
CA ALA A 539 -4.96 -12.93 -8.51
C ALA A 539 -4.95 -13.50 -9.94
N ALA A 540 -4.25 -14.62 -10.14
CA ALA A 540 -4.24 -15.31 -11.42
C ALA A 540 -5.62 -15.90 -11.79
N TYR A 541 -6.35 -16.43 -10.81
CA TYR A 541 -7.70 -16.95 -10.98
C TYR A 541 -8.70 -15.89 -11.44
N TYR A 542 -8.65 -14.65 -10.92
CA TYR A 542 -9.52 -13.57 -11.44
C TYR A 542 -9.27 -13.27 -12.92
N ALA A 543 -8.01 -13.28 -13.36
CA ALA A 543 -7.69 -13.14 -14.78
C ALA A 543 -8.15 -14.36 -15.61
N ASP A 544 -8.14 -15.57 -15.05
CA ASP A 544 -8.72 -16.77 -15.70
C ASP A 544 -10.25 -16.65 -15.83
N VAL A 545 -10.95 -16.18 -14.80
CA VAL A 545 -12.40 -15.90 -14.83
C VAL A 545 -12.73 -14.85 -15.90
N SER A 546 -11.98 -13.75 -15.95
CA SER A 546 -12.13 -12.72 -16.99
C SER A 546 -11.94 -13.26 -18.41
N TYR A 547 -10.91 -14.10 -18.61
CA TYR A 547 -10.63 -14.72 -19.91
C TYR A 547 -11.72 -15.70 -20.34
N ILE A 548 -12.12 -16.62 -19.45
CA ILE A 548 -13.09 -17.70 -19.76
C ILE A 548 -14.49 -17.14 -20.02
N ASN A 549 -14.92 -16.16 -19.23
CA ASN A 549 -16.31 -15.68 -19.23
C ASN A 549 -16.49 -14.32 -19.92
N GLY A 550 -15.44 -13.77 -20.54
CA GLY A 550 -15.48 -12.49 -21.24
C GLY A 550 -15.64 -11.25 -20.34
N LEU A 551 -15.58 -11.40 -19.02
CA LEU A 551 -15.73 -10.32 -18.05
C LEU A 551 -14.50 -9.40 -18.06
N ARG A 552 -14.72 -8.10 -18.25
CA ARG A 552 -13.64 -7.09 -18.36
C ARG A 552 -13.71 -6.00 -17.30
N PHE A 553 -14.70 -6.08 -16.43
CA PHE A 553 -14.83 -5.28 -15.22
C PHE A 553 -14.95 -6.25 -14.03
N MET A 554 -14.34 -5.90 -12.91
CA MET A 554 -14.34 -6.66 -11.66
C MET A 554 -14.30 -5.60 -10.56
N ASP A 555 -15.36 -5.49 -9.76
CA ASP A 555 -15.26 -4.71 -8.53
C ASP A 555 -14.68 -5.60 -7.43
N LEU A 556 -13.67 -5.09 -6.73
CA LEU A 556 -12.86 -5.82 -5.77
C LEU A 556 -13.16 -5.33 -4.36
N ASP A 557 -14.44 -5.30 -3.99
CA ASP A 557 -14.86 -5.00 -2.62
C ASP A 557 -14.20 -5.98 -1.62
N GLY A 558 -13.97 -5.55 -0.38
CA GLY A 558 -13.11 -6.27 0.55
C GLY A 558 -11.61 -6.21 0.17
N GLN A 559 -11.16 -5.20 -0.57
CA GLN A 559 -9.75 -5.04 -0.99
C GLN A 559 -8.80 -4.91 0.21
N GLU A 560 -9.28 -4.38 1.33
CA GLU A 560 -8.55 -4.24 2.59
C GLU A 560 -8.06 -5.58 3.16
N PHE A 561 -8.71 -6.69 2.81
CA PHE A 561 -8.27 -8.04 3.19
C PHE A 561 -6.88 -8.41 2.66
N LEU A 562 -6.41 -7.76 1.58
CA LEU A 562 -5.02 -7.88 1.10
C LEU A 562 -4.00 -7.42 2.16
N PHE A 563 -4.38 -6.49 3.06
CA PHE A 563 -3.55 -6.04 4.17
C PHE A 563 -3.55 -7.00 5.36
N ASN A 564 -4.56 -7.86 5.52
CA ASN A 564 -4.66 -8.83 6.64
C ASN A 564 -3.51 -9.84 6.66
N THR A 565 -2.78 -9.98 5.54
CA THR A 565 -1.51 -10.74 5.45
C THR A 565 -0.35 -10.11 6.23
N GLY A 566 -0.48 -8.88 6.73
CA GLY A 566 0.59 -8.10 7.35
C GLY A 566 1.71 -7.66 6.39
N GLN A 567 1.55 -7.87 5.07
CA GLN A 567 2.55 -7.47 4.06
C GLN A 567 2.40 -6.01 3.59
N GLY A 568 1.34 -5.33 4.01
CA GLY A 568 1.06 -3.95 3.63
C GLY A 568 0.90 -3.75 2.13
N TYR A 569 1.26 -2.56 1.63
CA TYR A 569 1.19 -2.26 0.19
C TYR A 569 2.05 -3.18 -0.70
N TYR A 570 3.05 -3.87 -0.14
CA TYR A 570 3.80 -4.87 -0.92
C TYR A 570 2.90 -6.05 -1.34
N GLY A 571 2.04 -6.53 -0.43
CA GLY A 571 1.07 -7.59 -0.73
C GLY A 571 0.05 -7.16 -1.79
N VAL A 572 -0.49 -5.94 -1.65
CA VAL A 572 -1.42 -5.33 -2.63
C VAL A 572 -0.79 -5.20 -4.02
N LYS A 573 0.41 -4.61 -4.11
CA LYS A 573 1.14 -4.49 -5.39
C LYS A 573 1.40 -5.85 -6.03
N ARG A 574 1.81 -6.84 -5.23
CA ARG A 574 2.08 -8.20 -5.71
C ARG A 574 0.83 -8.88 -6.26
N PHE A 575 -0.32 -8.75 -5.58
CA PHE A 575 -1.61 -9.24 -6.08
C PHE A 575 -1.95 -8.67 -7.46
N PHE A 576 -1.98 -7.33 -7.58
CA PHE A 576 -2.30 -6.69 -8.86
C PHE A 576 -1.27 -7.01 -9.95
N ARG A 577 0.03 -7.09 -9.62
CA ARG A 577 1.07 -7.56 -10.55
C ARG A 577 0.71 -8.93 -11.13
N LYS A 578 0.39 -9.92 -10.28
CA LYS A 578 0.04 -11.27 -10.72
C LYS A 578 -1.23 -11.32 -11.56
N MET A 579 -2.25 -10.54 -11.18
CA MET A 579 -3.48 -10.42 -11.95
C MET A 579 -3.21 -9.86 -13.36
N PHE A 580 -2.47 -8.75 -13.46
CA PHE A 580 -2.15 -8.13 -14.74
C PHE A 580 -1.17 -8.94 -15.59
N ASP A 581 -0.17 -9.59 -14.99
CA ASP A 581 0.76 -10.50 -15.70
C ASP A 581 -0.03 -11.68 -16.32
N ARG A 582 -1.02 -12.23 -15.59
CA ARG A 582 -1.89 -13.31 -16.08
C ARG A 582 -2.89 -12.83 -17.13
N ALA A 583 -3.47 -11.64 -16.97
CA ALA A 583 -4.33 -11.02 -17.98
C ALA A 583 -3.56 -10.73 -19.29
N ALA A 584 -2.30 -10.30 -19.19
CA ALA A 584 -1.42 -10.08 -20.34
C ALA A 584 -1.04 -11.39 -21.04
N TYR A 585 -0.80 -12.48 -20.28
CA TYR A 585 -0.61 -13.83 -20.84
C TYR A 585 -1.82 -14.27 -21.69
N HIS A 586 -3.03 -14.05 -21.18
CA HIS A 586 -4.29 -14.32 -21.89
C HIS A 586 -4.63 -13.31 -22.99
N LYS A 587 -3.88 -12.21 -23.10
CA LYS A 587 -4.13 -11.09 -24.02
C LYS A 587 -5.54 -10.50 -23.86
N ILE A 588 -6.03 -10.40 -22.63
CA ILE A 588 -7.31 -9.76 -22.33
C ILE A 588 -7.21 -8.29 -22.78
N PRO A 589 -8.05 -7.83 -23.73
CA PRO A 589 -7.97 -6.46 -24.23
C PRO A 589 -8.53 -5.48 -23.20
N TYR A 590 -7.93 -4.28 -23.16
CA TYR A 590 -8.31 -3.19 -22.24
C TYR A 590 -9.08 -2.05 -22.93
#